data_AF-A0A1G1W8X1-F1
#
_entry.id   AF-A0A1G1W8X1-F1
#
_cell.length_a   1.000
_cell.length_b   1.000
_cell.length_c   1.000
_cell.angle_alpha   90.00
_cell.angle_beta   90.00
_cell.angle_gamma   90.00
#
_symmetry.space_group_name_H-M   'P 1'
#
loop_
_entity.id
_entity.type
_entity.pdbx_description
1 polymer ?
#
loop_
_entity_poly.entity_id
_entity_poly.type
_entity_poly.pdbx_seq_one_letter_code
_entity_poly.pdbx_strand_id
1 'polypeptide(L)'
;MDIFKPALAASSSADASGWLGKIGIKLPDLGGLVASALKIAFFLAALFFLIQFIIGGFSWIAAGGDQKALDQARSRLTNAVIGLLIVVAAFGVIYIILSALHINIFSGETIIIGK
;
A
#
# COMPACT_ATOMS: atom_id res chain seq x y z
N MET A 1 35.38 -38.64 -18.24
CA MET A 1 35.91 -37.82 -17.13
C MET A 1 34.91 -36.69 -16.92
N ASP A 2 33.78 -37.00 -16.27
CA ASP A 2 32.60 -36.09 -16.20
C ASP A 2 32.30 -35.64 -14.77
N ILE A 3 33.33 -35.65 -13.92
CA ILE A 3 33.25 -35.29 -12.49
C ILE A 3 32.97 -33.80 -12.25
N PHE A 4 33.05 -32.96 -13.28
CA PHE A 4 32.84 -31.50 -13.18
C PHE A 4 31.48 -31.03 -13.71
N LYS A 5 30.66 -31.92 -14.29
CA LYS A 5 29.34 -31.54 -14.84
C LYS A 5 28.25 -31.17 -13.80
N PRO A 6 28.19 -31.76 -12.57
CA PRO A 6 27.14 -31.38 -11.63
C PRO A 6 27.34 -30.00 -11.00
N ALA A 7 28.59 -29.50 -10.92
CA ALA A 7 28.89 -28.19 -10.34
C ALA A 7 28.50 -27.01 -11.26
N LEU A 8 28.50 -27.22 -12.58
CA LEU A 8 28.05 -26.23 -13.56
C LEU A 8 26.52 -26.25 -13.75
N ALA A 9 25.86 -27.38 -13.44
CA ALA A 9 24.40 -27.45 -13.37
C ALA A 9 23.83 -26.76 -12.12
N ALA A 10 24.62 -26.74 -11.03
CA ALA A 10 24.30 -26.08 -9.76
C ALA A 10 24.69 -24.58 -9.69
N SER A 11 24.98 -23.97 -10.85
CA SER A 11 25.11 -22.51 -10.98
C SER A 11 24.01 -21.93 -11.87
N SER A 12 22.96 -22.70 -12.14
CA SER A 12 21.75 -22.15 -12.75
C SER A 12 21.01 -21.37 -11.67
N SER A 13 20.74 -20.09 -11.91
CA SER A 13 20.16 -19.11 -10.98
C SER A 13 18.96 -19.55 -10.13
N ALA A 14 18.35 -20.71 -10.39
CA ALA A 14 17.26 -21.31 -9.64
C ALA A 14 17.68 -21.89 -8.26
N ASP A 15 18.92 -22.34 -8.06
CA ASP A 15 19.36 -22.98 -6.82
C ASP A 15 20.10 -22.03 -5.86
N ALA A 16 20.76 -20.99 -6.36
CA ALA A 16 21.23 -19.87 -5.54
C ALA A 16 20.08 -19.25 -4.73
N SER A 17 18.90 -19.09 -5.35
CA SER A 17 17.67 -18.70 -4.66
C SER A 17 17.20 -19.70 -3.59
N GLY A 18 17.55 -20.99 -3.72
CA GLY A 18 17.21 -22.07 -2.80
C GLY A 18 18.04 -22.09 -1.51
N TRP A 19 19.33 -21.72 -1.57
CA TRP A 19 20.17 -21.54 -0.37
C TRP A 19 19.81 -20.26 0.40
N LEU A 20 19.35 -19.22 -0.32
CA LEU A 20 18.88 -17.96 0.25
C LEU A 20 17.47 -18.07 0.89
N GLY A 21 16.59 -18.87 0.30
CA GLY A 21 15.25 -19.14 0.87
C GLY A 21 15.27 -19.94 2.17
N LYS A 22 16.30 -20.77 2.41
CA LYS A 22 16.45 -21.60 3.63
C LYS A 22 17.05 -20.87 4.83
N ILE A 23 17.73 -19.73 4.61
CA ILE A 23 18.23 -18.84 5.67
C ILE A 23 17.19 -17.78 6.10
N GLY A 24 15.93 -17.92 5.66
CA GLY A 24 14.83 -17.03 6.03
C GLY A 24 14.84 -15.66 5.33
N ILE A 25 15.78 -15.43 4.41
CA ILE A 25 15.87 -14.18 3.64
C ILE A 25 15.06 -14.35 2.36
N LYS A 26 13.75 -14.13 2.45
CA LYS A 26 12.92 -13.88 1.25
C LYS A 26 13.29 -12.50 0.72
N LEU A 27 13.99 -12.44 -0.41
CA LEU A 27 14.16 -11.19 -1.16
C LEU A 27 12.76 -10.64 -1.46
N PRO A 28 12.47 -9.35 -1.15
CA PRO A 28 11.21 -8.75 -1.52
C PRO A 28 11.04 -8.85 -3.04
N ASP A 29 10.06 -9.63 -3.49
CA ASP A 29 9.66 -9.61 -4.89
C ASP A 29 9.16 -8.19 -5.24
N LEU A 30 9.24 -7.82 -6.52
CA LEU A 30 8.78 -6.51 -7.00
C LEU A 30 7.33 -6.24 -6.57
N GLY A 31 6.48 -7.27 -6.56
CA GLY A 31 5.12 -7.19 -6.03
C GLY A 31 5.05 -6.85 -4.54
N GLY A 32 5.95 -7.41 -3.73
CA GLY A 32 6.04 -7.15 -2.28
C GLY A 32 6.54 -5.75 -1.94
N LEU A 33 7.49 -5.21 -2.72
CA LEU A 33 7.94 -3.82 -2.59
C LEU A 33 6.82 -2.84 -2.92
N VAL A 34 6.14 -3.04 -4.06
CA VAL A 34 5.00 -2.20 -4.47
C VAL A 34 3.87 -2.28 -3.45
N ALA A 35 3.53 -3.47 -2.96
CA ALA A 35 2.54 -3.67 -1.91
C ALA A 35 2.86 -2.85 -0.65
N SER A 36 4.11 -2.90 -0.20
CA SER A 36 4.56 -2.21 1.02
C SER A 36 4.54 -0.70 0.83
N ALA A 37 5.00 -0.20 -0.31
CA ALA A 37 4.95 1.22 -0.65
C ALA A 37 3.50 1.74 -0.68
N LEU A 38 2.58 1.00 -1.31
CA LEU A 38 1.17 1.36 -1.36
C LEU A 38 0.51 1.37 0.02
N LYS A 39 0.78 0.38 0.87
CA LYS A 39 0.27 0.36 2.26
C LYS A 39 0.69 1.61 3.03
N ILE A 40 1.97 1.99 2.94
CA ILE A 40 2.50 3.18 3.59
C ILE A 40 1.85 4.44 3.01
N ALA A 41 1.74 4.53 1.67
CA ALA A 41 1.12 5.67 1.00
C ALA A 41 -0.34 5.86 1.40
N PHE A 42 -1.14 4.79 1.41
CA PHE A 42 -2.55 4.84 1.83
C PHE A 42 -2.70 5.21 3.31
N PHE A 43 -1.82 4.70 4.17
CA PHE A 43 -1.83 5.05 5.59
C PHE A 43 -1.54 6.55 5.80
N LEU A 44 -0.50 7.08 5.15
CA LEU A 44 -0.15 8.49 5.21
C LEU A 44 -1.25 9.38 4.61
N ALA A 45 -1.85 8.96 3.50
CA ALA A 45 -2.96 9.68 2.88
C ALA A 45 -4.15 9.76 3.84
N ALA A 46 -4.58 8.64 4.43
CA ALA A 46 -5.68 8.60 5.39
C ALA A 46 -5.42 9.52 6.60
N LEU A 47 -4.21 9.48 7.16
CA LEU A 47 -3.82 10.34 8.28
C LEU A 47 -3.85 11.82 7.89
N PHE A 48 -3.34 12.17 6.71
CA PHE A 48 -3.38 13.52 6.19
C PHE A 48 -4.80 14.03 6.00
N PHE A 49 -5.69 13.22 5.41
CA PHE A 49 -7.10 13.57 5.25
C PHE A 49 -7.80 13.77 6.58
N LEU A 50 -7.52 12.92 7.58
CA LEU A 50 -8.09 13.07 8.92
C LEU A 50 -7.74 14.43 9.53
N ILE A 51 -6.48 14.86 9.43
CA ILE A 51 -6.03 16.18 9.92
C ILE A 51 -6.77 17.29 9.18
N GLN A 52 -6.89 17.22 7.85
CA GLN A 52 -7.62 18.22 7.07
C GLN A 52 -9.10 18.28 7.44
N PHE A 53 -9.71 17.14 7.74
CA PHE A 53 -11.11 17.04 8.16
C PHE A 53 -11.33 17.72 9.51
N ILE A 54 -10.44 17.47 10.47
CA ILE A 54 -10.49 18.11 11.80
C ILE A 54 -10.37 19.62 11.66
N ILE A 55 -9.41 20.12 10.90
CA ILE A 55 -9.22 21.57 10.73
C ILE A 55 -10.40 22.19 9.98
N GLY A 56 -10.90 21.54 8.94
CA GLY A 56 -12.09 22.00 8.20
C GLY A 56 -13.33 22.05 9.10
N GLY A 57 -13.56 21.00 9.88
CA GLY A 57 -14.68 20.95 10.83
C GLY A 57 -14.58 22.01 11.91
N PHE A 58 -13.39 22.19 12.49
CA PHE A 58 -13.14 23.25 13.46
C PHE A 58 -13.37 24.64 12.86
N SER A 59 -12.88 24.91 11.65
CA SER A 59 -13.11 26.19 10.97
C SER A 59 -14.59 26.46 10.67
N TRP A 60 -15.39 25.41 10.43
CA TRP A 60 -16.81 25.55 10.19
C TRP A 60 -17.57 25.94 11.46
N ILE A 61 -17.21 25.33 12.60
CA ILE A 61 -17.77 25.68 13.92
C ILE A 61 -17.30 27.08 14.35
N ALA A 62 -16.02 27.39 14.15
CA ALA A 62 -15.42 28.67 14.54
C ALA A 62 -15.90 29.86 13.70
N ALA A 63 -16.47 29.64 12.52
CA ALA A 63 -16.96 30.70 11.64
C ALA A 63 -18.10 31.53 12.26
N GLY A 64 -18.84 30.98 13.24
CA GLY A 64 -19.72 31.77 14.12
C GLY A 64 -20.84 32.56 13.43
N GLY A 65 -21.17 32.24 12.17
CA GLY A 65 -22.18 32.95 11.37
C GLY A 65 -21.62 33.88 10.30
N ASP A 66 -20.31 34.08 10.20
CA ASP A 66 -19.69 34.75 9.05
C ASP A 66 -19.81 33.85 7.81
N GLN A 67 -20.65 34.28 6.86
CA GLN A 67 -20.92 33.55 5.62
C GLN A 67 -19.64 33.27 4.83
N LYS A 68 -18.69 34.22 4.78
CA LYS A 68 -17.46 34.05 4.01
C LYS A 68 -16.58 32.96 4.63
N ALA A 69 -16.44 32.96 5.96
CA ALA A 69 -15.70 31.94 6.67
C ALA A 69 -16.37 30.56 6.57
N LEU A 70 -17.71 30.50 6.62
CA LEU A 70 -18.46 29.26 6.42
C LEU A 70 -18.24 28.67 5.02
N ASP A 71 -18.27 29.51 3.98
CA ASP A 71 -18.06 29.06 2.60
C ASP A 71 -16.63 28.54 2.38
N GLN A 72 -15.64 29.20 2.98
CA GLN A 72 -14.26 28.71 2.95
C GLN A 72 -14.09 27.37 3.69
N ALA A 73 -14.69 27.23 4.88
CA ALA A 73 -14.65 25.99 5.65
C ALA A 73 -15.32 24.82 4.89
N ARG A 74 -16.47 25.08 4.27
CA ARG A 74 -17.18 24.11 3.41
C ARG A 74 -16.33 23.71 2.21
N SER A 75 -15.76 24.68 1.49
CA SER A 75 -14.87 24.40 0.35
C SER A 75 -13.70 23.52 0.75
N ARG A 76 -13.07 23.80 1.92
CA ARG A 76 -11.99 22.97 2.45
C ARG A 76 -12.43 21.54 2.74
N LEU A 77 -13.60 21.35 3.38
CA LEU A 77 -14.16 20.03 3.64
C LEU A 77 -14.47 19.28 2.33
N THR A 78 -15.10 19.95 1.37
CA THR A 78 -15.40 19.37 0.04
C THR A 78 -14.12 18.93 -0.66
N ASN A 79 -13.08 19.75 -0.66
CA ASN A 79 -11.79 19.39 -1.25
C ASN A 79 -11.14 18.20 -0.54
N ALA A 80 -11.23 18.12 0.79
CA ALA A 80 -10.75 16.97 1.55
C ALA A 80 -11.52 15.68 1.19
N VAL A 81 -12.84 15.75 1.05
CA VAL A 81 -13.68 14.60 0.64
C VAL A 81 -13.35 14.16 -0.79
N ILE A 82 -13.18 15.10 -1.72
CA ILE A 82 -12.81 14.79 -3.11
C ILE A 82 -11.46 14.09 -3.16
N GLY A 83 -10.47 14.58 -2.41
CA GLY A 83 -9.16 13.94 -2.34
C GLY A 83 -9.25 12.52 -1.77
N LEU A 84 -10.05 12.30 -0.74
CA LEU A 84 -10.27 10.96 -0.18
C LEU A 84 -10.93 10.02 -1.19
N LEU A 85 -11.95 10.50 -1.93
CA LEU A 85 -12.61 9.75 -2.99
C LEU A 85 -11.63 9.31 -4.08
N ILE A 86 -10.71 10.20 -4.49
CA ILE A 86 -9.69 9.87 -5.48
C ILE A 86 -8.78 8.74 -4.98
N VAL A 87 -8.35 8.78 -3.72
CA VAL A 87 -7.52 7.72 -3.12
C VAL A 87 -8.26 6.39 -3.09
N VAL A 88 -9.54 6.39 -2.73
CA VAL A 88 -10.38 5.17 -2.73
C VAL A 88 -10.58 4.64 -4.16
N ALA A 89 -10.80 5.52 -5.14
CA ALA A 89 -10.91 5.12 -6.54
C ALA A 89 -9.60 4.51 -7.06
N ALA A 90 -8.45 5.12 -6.74
CA ALA A 90 -7.14 4.60 -7.09
C ALA A 90 -6.91 3.21 -6.49
N PHE A 91 -7.30 2.99 -5.23
CA PHE A 91 -7.26 1.67 -4.60
C PHE A 91 -8.07 0.64 -5.39
N GLY A 92 -9.29 0.98 -5.83
CA GLY A 92 -10.13 0.10 -6.63
C GLY A 92 -9.49 -0.29 -7.97
N VAL A 93 -8.91 0.68 -8.67
CA VAL A 93 -8.20 0.43 -9.94
C VAL A 93 -6.99 -0.49 -9.72
N ILE A 94 -6.19 -0.21 -8.70
CA ILE A 94 -5.02 -1.02 -8.34
C ILE A 94 -5.44 -2.45 -8.01
N TYR A 95 -6.52 -2.63 -7.26
CA TYR A 95 -7.04 -3.95 -6.90
C TYR A 95 -7.40 -4.79 -8.14
N ILE A 96 -8.05 -4.18 -9.15
CA ILE A 96 -8.38 -4.85 -10.41
C ILE A 96 -7.12 -5.28 -11.16
N ILE A 97 -6.11 -4.39 -11.26
CA ILE A 97 -4.84 -4.69 -11.93
C ILE A 97 -4.11 -5.85 -11.24
N LEU A 98 -4.03 -5.81 -9.91
CA LEU A 98 -3.37 -6.85 -9.11
C LEU A 98 -4.07 -8.20 -9.22
N SER A 99 -5.40 -8.19 -9.23
CA SER A 99 -6.20 -9.41 -9.44
C SER A 99 -5.95 -10.02 -10.82
N ALA A 100 -5.86 -9.20 -11.87
CA ALA A 100 -5.52 -9.66 -13.21
C ALA A 100 -4.10 -10.25 -13.30
N LEU A 101 -3.17 -9.73 -12.51
CA LEU A 101 -1.78 -10.21 -12.43
C LEU A 101 -1.57 -11.34 -11.41
N HIS A 102 -2.63 -11.81 -10.72
CA HIS A 102 -2.58 -12.79 -9.63
C HIS A 102 -1.63 -12.40 -8.47
N ILE A 103 -1.42 -11.10 -8.24
CA ILE A 103 -0.55 -10.59 -7.17
C ILE A 103 -1.40 -10.27 -5.94
N ASN A 104 -1.16 -10.98 -4.84
CA ASN A 104 -1.88 -10.79 -3.57
C ASN A 104 -1.11 -9.86 -2.61
N ILE A 105 -1.38 -8.55 -2.66
CA ILE A 105 -0.73 -7.57 -1.76
C ILE A 105 -1.35 -7.52 -0.36
N PHE A 106 -2.56 -8.08 -0.21
CA PHE A 106 -3.31 -8.16 1.05
C PHE A 106 -3.23 -9.54 1.69
N SER A 107 -2.27 -10.37 1.28
CA SER A 107 -1.93 -11.60 1.99
C SER A 107 -1.44 -11.23 3.38
N GLY A 108 -2.36 -11.16 4.35
CA GLY A 108 -2.01 -11.39 5.73
C GLY A 108 -1.44 -12.81 5.76
N GLU A 109 -0.17 -12.95 6.12
CA GLU A 109 0.30 -14.25 6.59
C GLU A 109 -0.69 -14.66 7.67
N THR A 110 -1.54 -15.65 7.38
CA THR A 110 -2.29 -16.33 8.42
C THR A 110 -1.21 -16.90 9.33
N ILE A 111 -0.96 -16.24 10.45
CA ILE A 111 -0.23 -16.82 11.57
C ILE A 111 -1.01 -18.09 11.87
N ILE A 112 -0.40 -19.22 11.54
CA ILE A 112 -0.96 -20.55 11.76
C ILE A 112 -1.10 -20.70 13.28
N ILE A 113 -2.28 -20.40 13.81
CA ILE A 113 -2.71 -20.87 15.11
C ILE A 113 -3.54 -22.11 14.81
N GLY A 114 -2.90 -23.28 14.84
CA GLY A 114 -3.59 -24.57 14.92
C GLY A 114 -3.75 -25.34 13.61
N LYS A 115 -2.66 -25.91 13.11
CA LYS A 115 -2.50 -27.37 12.94
C LYS A 115 -1.04 -27.72 12.71
#